data_AF-A0A502HB95-F1
#
_entry.id   AF-A0A502HB95-F1
#
_cell.length_a   1.000
_cell.length_b   1.000
_cell.length_c   1.000
_cell.angle_alpha   90.00
_cell.angle_beta   90.00
_cell.angle_gamma   90.00
#
_symmetry.space_group_name_H-M   'P 1'
#
loop_
_entity.id
_entity.type
_entity.pdbx_description
1 polymer ?
#
loop_
_entity_poly.entity_id
_entity_poly.type
_entity_poly.pdbx_seq_one_letter_code
_entity_poly.pdbx_strand_id
1 'polypeptide(L)'
;MKKVLLSITLALTALGAWAIYPQAAAPKGYLMLVGSGRPGTTGAPELTTVWPDGRREVQSLRTIKTGTERSSTSAAVDLHQAEVVKLNALYNQQWRLVSVAQSTVGVGATTETIYLLEKR
;
A
#
# COMPACT_ATOMS: atom_id res chain seq x y z
N MET A 1 55.47 26.19 -12.70
CA MET A 1 55.02 24.85 -12.23
C MET A 1 53.85 24.88 -11.23
N LYS A 2 53.62 25.95 -10.45
CA LYS A 2 52.52 26.02 -9.46
C LYS A 2 51.08 26.02 -10.03
N LYS A 3 50.90 26.43 -11.30
CA LYS A 3 49.57 26.51 -11.94
C LYS A 3 48.95 25.14 -12.26
N VAL A 4 49.78 24.11 -12.48
CA VAL A 4 49.32 22.76 -12.82
C VAL A 4 48.70 22.05 -11.61
N LEU A 5 49.23 22.29 -10.41
CA LEU A 5 48.71 21.74 -9.16
C LEU A 5 47.29 22.23 -8.86
N LEU A 6 47.00 23.49 -9.19
CA LEU A 6 45.69 24.12 -9.02
C LEU A 6 44.63 23.51 -9.95
N SER A 7 45.02 23.18 -11.20
CA SER A 7 44.14 22.51 -12.15
C SER A 7 43.76 21.09 -11.71
N ILE A 8 44.72 20.35 -11.13
CA ILE A 8 44.50 18.97 -10.66
C ILE A 8 43.57 18.96 -9.45
N THR A 9 43.76 19.89 -8.50
CA THR A 9 42.87 19.98 -7.33
C THR A 9 41.45 20.34 -7.72
N LEU A 10 41.27 21.23 -8.70
CA LEU A 10 39.94 21.62 -9.19
C LEU A 10 39.23 20.48 -9.95
N ALA A 11 39.99 19.66 -10.69
CA ALA A 11 39.44 18.49 -11.37
C ALA A 11 38.99 17.39 -10.40
N LEU A 12 39.74 17.16 -9.31
CA LEU A 12 39.37 16.16 -8.30
C LEU A 12 38.11 16.56 -7.51
N THR A 13 37.92 17.85 -7.20
CA THR A 13 36.72 18.30 -6.47
C THR A 13 35.45 18.21 -7.33
N ALA A 14 35.55 18.49 -8.63
CA ALA A 14 34.43 18.37 -9.56
C ALA A 14 33.97 16.90 -9.74
N LEU A 15 34.90 15.94 -9.79
CA LEU A 15 34.58 14.52 -9.89
C LEU A 15 34.04 13.95 -8.57
N GLY A 16 34.57 14.40 -7.41
CA GLY A 16 34.08 13.99 -6.10
C GLY A 16 32.65 14.45 -5.80
N ALA A 17 32.24 15.61 -6.34
CA ALA A 17 30.89 16.15 -6.16
C ALA A 17 29.79 15.29 -6.83
N TRP A 18 30.14 14.52 -7.87
CA TRP A 18 29.19 13.62 -8.55
C TRP A 18 29.06 12.26 -7.87
N ALA A 19 30.12 11.76 -7.22
CA ALA A 19 30.08 10.48 -6.51
C ALA A 19 29.23 10.52 -5.22
N ILE A 20 29.04 11.72 -4.66
CA ILE A 20 28.31 11.93 -3.40
C ILE A 20 26.93 12.55 -3.66
N TYR A 21 26.56 12.81 -4.92
CA TYR A 21 25.23 13.32 -5.22
C TYR A 21 24.21 12.24 -4.85
N PRO A 22 23.33 12.47 -3.87
CA PRO A 22 22.31 11.49 -3.54
C PRO A 22 21.45 11.31 -4.79
N GLN A 23 21.51 10.11 -5.39
CA GLN A 23 20.51 9.71 -6.37
C GLN A 23 19.15 9.93 -5.72
N ALA A 24 18.28 10.69 -6.39
CA ALA A 24 16.89 10.80 -5.98
C ALA A 24 16.37 9.36 -5.80
N ALA A 25 16.08 8.99 -4.56
CA ALA A 25 15.54 7.67 -4.26
C ALA A 25 14.34 7.48 -5.19
N ALA A 26 14.41 6.47 -6.07
CA ALA A 26 13.31 6.12 -6.95
C ALA A 26 12.03 6.07 -6.10
N PRO A 27 10.90 6.64 -6.58
CA PRO A 27 9.70 6.75 -5.77
C PRO A 27 9.41 5.37 -5.20
N LYS A 28 9.49 5.25 -3.87
CA LYS A 28 9.14 4.02 -3.16
C LYS A 28 7.73 3.68 -3.63
N GLY A 29 7.59 2.62 -4.42
CA GLY A 29 6.27 2.22 -4.90
C GLY A 29 5.38 2.04 -3.69
N TYR A 30 4.22 2.70 -3.69
CA TYR A 30 3.19 2.50 -2.68
C TYR A 30 2.07 1.67 -3.29
N LEU A 31 1.61 0.69 -2.53
CA LEU A 31 0.46 -0.12 -2.83
C LEU A 31 -0.58 0.10 -1.75
N MET A 32 -1.84 0.19 -2.14
CA MET A 32 -2.95 0.31 -1.20
C MET A 32 -3.83 -0.92 -1.29
N LEU A 33 -4.16 -1.50 -0.14
CA LEU A 33 -5.14 -2.56 -0.03
C LEU A 33 -6.34 -2.03 0.77
N VAL A 34 -7.53 -2.09 0.20
CA VAL A 34 -8.77 -1.59 0.81
C VAL A 34 -9.72 -2.76 0.98
N GLY A 35 -10.03 -3.13 2.22
CA GLY A 35 -11.15 -4.01 2.52
C GLY A 35 -12.39 -3.18 2.77
N SER A 36 -13.46 -3.43 2.04
CA SER A 36 -14.72 -2.69 2.15
C SER A 36 -15.85 -3.66 2.45
N GLY A 37 -16.63 -3.35 3.48
CA GLY A 37 -17.78 -4.15 3.89
C GLY A 37 -18.91 -3.25 4.36
N ARG A 38 -20.14 -3.58 3.94
CA ARG A 38 -21.34 -2.89 4.41
C ARG A 38 -22.15 -3.79 5.34
N PRO A 39 -22.14 -3.52 6.65
CA PRO A 39 -22.95 -4.26 7.61
C PRO A 39 -24.44 -4.17 7.27
N GLY A 40 -25.19 -5.28 7.41
CA GLY A 40 -26.64 -5.30 7.31
C GLY A 40 -27.22 -5.08 5.90
N THR A 41 -26.42 -5.24 4.84
CA THR A 41 -26.91 -5.19 3.45
C THR A 41 -26.57 -6.47 2.69
N THR A 42 -27.32 -6.77 1.64
CA THR A 42 -27.14 -7.97 0.79
C THR A 42 -25.90 -7.90 -0.12
N GLY A 43 -25.03 -6.90 0.04
CA GLY A 43 -23.81 -6.75 -0.75
C GLY A 43 -22.66 -7.58 -0.20
N ALA A 44 -21.96 -8.31 -1.07
CA ALA A 44 -20.75 -9.04 -0.71
C ALA A 44 -19.61 -8.06 -0.41
N PRO A 45 -18.80 -8.29 0.63
CA PRO A 45 -17.62 -7.45 0.89
C PRO A 45 -16.60 -7.59 -0.23
N GLU A 46 -15.79 -6.56 -0.42
CA GLU A 46 -14.83 -6.47 -1.51
C GLU A 46 -13.44 -6.09 -1.00
N LEU A 47 -12.43 -6.68 -1.63
CA LEU A 47 -11.03 -6.40 -1.38
C LEU A 47 -10.43 -5.75 -2.64
N THR A 48 -10.03 -4.49 -2.53
CA THR A 48 -9.46 -3.73 -3.66
C THR A 48 -7.97 -3.51 -3.45
N THR A 49 -7.15 -3.98 -4.38
CA THR A 49 -5.71 -3.68 -4.42
C THR A 49 -5.45 -2.59 -5.47
N VAL A 50 -4.87 -1.48 -5.05
CA VAL A 50 -4.42 -0.39 -5.93
C VAL A 50 -2.90 -0.45 -6.03
N TRP A 51 -2.42 -0.83 -7.21
CA TRP A 51 -1.01 -0.96 -7.52
C TRP A 51 -0.34 0.41 -7.74
N PRO A 52 1.00 0.51 -7.65
CA PRO A 52 1.72 1.78 -7.83
C PRO A 52 1.54 2.42 -9.21
N ASP A 53 1.17 1.63 -10.21
CA ASP A 53 0.88 2.07 -11.58
C ASP A 53 -0.57 2.53 -11.77
N GLY A 54 -1.35 2.57 -10.69
CA GLY A 54 -2.76 2.95 -10.69
C GLY A 54 -3.71 1.83 -11.09
N ARG A 55 -3.22 0.61 -11.42
CA ARG A 55 -4.10 -0.53 -11.68
C ARG A 55 -4.87 -0.90 -10.43
N ARG A 56 -6.16 -1.16 -10.60
CA ARG A 56 -7.06 -1.58 -9.53
C ARG A 56 -7.49 -3.02 -9.77
N GLU A 57 -7.29 -3.86 -8.78
CA GLU A 57 -7.73 -5.25 -8.77
C GLU A 57 -8.78 -5.41 -7.67
N VAL A 58 -10.04 -5.62 -8.08
CA VAL A 58 -11.17 -5.79 -7.16
C VAL A 58 -11.49 -7.27 -7.05
N GLN A 59 -11.45 -7.79 -5.82
CA GLN A 59 -11.82 -9.16 -5.50
C GLN A 59 -13.08 -9.15 -4.64
N SER A 60 -14.21 -9.56 -5.25
CA SER A 60 -15.48 -9.69 -4.54
C SER A 60 -15.51 -10.99 -3.74
N LEU A 61 -15.73 -10.88 -2.43
CA LEU A 61 -15.76 -12.00 -1.48
C LEU A 61 -17.18 -12.55 -1.35
N ARG A 62 -17.70 -13.10 -2.45
CA ARG A 62 -19.09 -13.61 -2.56
C ARG A 62 -19.44 -14.73 -1.58
N THR A 63 -18.44 -15.39 -0.99
CA THR A 63 -18.62 -16.43 0.01
C THR A 63 -19.09 -15.85 1.36
N ILE A 64 -18.78 -14.59 1.65
CA ILE A 64 -19.11 -13.94 2.92
C ILE A 64 -20.53 -13.36 2.84
N LYS A 65 -21.42 -13.78 3.75
CA LYS A 65 -22.83 -13.37 3.78
C LYS A 65 -23.12 -12.33 4.87
N THR A 66 -23.64 -11.18 4.47
CA THR A 66 -23.91 -9.98 5.30
C THR A 66 -25.41 -9.74 5.57
N GLY A 67 -26.23 -10.81 5.60
CA GLY A 67 -27.69 -10.73 5.63
C GLY A 67 -28.38 -10.51 7.00
N THR A 68 -27.72 -10.72 8.15
CA THR A 68 -28.33 -10.48 9.48
C THR A 68 -27.33 -9.80 10.43
N GLU A 69 -27.77 -9.19 11.54
CA GLU A 69 -26.85 -8.56 12.50
C GLU A 69 -25.79 -9.54 13.03
N ARG A 70 -26.19 -10.76 13.39
CA ARG A 70 -25.24 -11.82 13.77
C ARG A 70 -24.31 -12.22 12.63
N SER A 71 -24.79 -12.18 11.39
CA SER A 71 -23.95 -12.45 10.21
C SER A 71 -23.04 -11.27 9.86
N SER A 72 -23.33 -10.05 10.32
CA SER A 72 -22.49 -8.88 10.08
C SER A 72 -21.19 -8.93 10.88
N THR A 73 -21.24 -9.38 12.14
CA THR A 73 -20.03 -9.59 12.96
C THR A 73 -19.18 -10.72 12.38
N SER A 74 -19.78 -11.85 11.99
CA SER A 74 -19.01 -12.93 11.33
C SER A 74 -18.45 -12.48 9.99
N ALA A 75 -19.20 -11.72 9.20
CA ALA A 75 -18.71 -11.19 7.94
C ALA A 75 -17.55 -10.20 8.11
N ALA A 76 -17.55 -9.40 9.19
CA ALA A 76 -16.42 -8.54 9.50
C ALA A 76 -15.16 -9.35 9.86
N VAL A 77 -15.32 -10.44 10.62
CA VAL A 77 -14.21 -11.36 10.93
C VAL A 77 -13.70 -12.05 9.66
N ASP A 78 -14.59 -12.55 8.81
CA ASP A 78 -14.23 -13.22 7.56
C ASP A 78 -13.53 -12.26 6.58
N LEU A 79 -14.00 -11.01 6.51
CA LEU A 79 -13.36 -9.95 5.73
C LEU A 79 -11.96 -9.67 6.26
N HIS A 80 -11.81 -9.53 7.58
CA HIS A 80 -10.50 -9.30 8.19
C HIS A 80 -9.53 -10.46 7.94
N GLN A 81 -10.01 -11.70 7.99
CA GLN A 81 -9.20 -12.86 7.65
C GLN A 81 -8.74 -12.82 6.18
N ALA A 82 -9.62 -12.42 5.25
CA ALA A 82 -9.27 -12.26 3.84
C ALA A 82 -8.23 -11.14 3.62
N GLU A 83 -8.35 -10.02 4.35
CA GLU A 83 -7.37 -8.93 4.36
C GLU A 83 -5.99 -9.45 4.79
N VAL A 84 -5.91 -10.18 5.91
CA VAL A 84 -4.66 -10.74 6.44
C VAL A 84 -4.04 -11.74 5.47
N VAL A 85 -4.84 -12.59 4.82
CA VAL A 85 -4.34 -13.53 3.79
C VAL A 85 -3.71 -12.77 2.62
N LYS A 86 -4.36 -11.71 2.12
CA LYS A 86 -3.81 -10.89 1.04
C LYS A 86 -2.57 -10.12 1.49
N LEU A 87 -2.56 -9.57 2.70
CA LEU A 87 -1.38 -8.89 3.27
C LEU A 87 -0.18 -9.85 3.36
N ASN A 88 -0.38 -11.09 3.79
CA ASN A 88 0.68 -12.10 3.81
C ASN A 88 1.19 -12.43 2.40
N ALA A 89 0.28 -12.53 1.41
CA ALA A 89 0.68 -12.73 0.02
C ALA A 89 1.51 -11.53 -0.51
N LEU A 90 1.13 -10.31 -0.16
CA LEU A 90 1.86 -9.09 -0.51
C LEU A 90 3.22 -9.02 0.23
N TYR A 91 3.26 -9.45 1.49
CA TYR A 91 4.49 -9.55 2.26
C TYR A 91 5.51 -10.49 1.61
N ASN A 92 5.06 -11.65 1.12
CA ASN A 92 5.90 -12.58 0.36
C ASN A 92 6.44 -11.96 -0.94
N GLN A 93 5.74 -10.96 -1.50
CA GLN A 93 6.18 -10.17 -2.64
C GLN A 93 7.05 -8.96 -2.24
N GLN A 94 7.60 -8.92 -1.03
CA GLN A 94 8.42 -7.81 -0.50
C GLN A 94 7.66 -6.48 -0.34
N TRP A 95 6.35 -6.53 -0.11
CA TRP A 95 5.59 -5.35 0.31
C TRP A 95 5.51 -5.32 1.84
N ARG A 96 5.85 -4.17 2.42
CA ARG A 96 5.81 -3.96 3.87
C ARG A 96 4.66 -3.05 4.22
N LEU A 97 3.85 -3.45 5.20
CA LEU A 97 2.81 -2.59 5.76
C LEU A 97 3.44 -1.38 6.47
N VAL A 98 2.98 -0.17 6.13
CA VAL A 98 3.45 1.11 6.69
C VAL A 98 2.36 1.82 7.49
N SER A 99 1.12 1.74 7.04
CA SER A 99 0.00 2.40 7.70
C SER A 99 -1.29 1.61 7.56
N VAL A 100 -2.16 1.76 8.56
CA VAL A 100 -3.53 1.25 8.56
C VAL A 100 -4.44 2.39 8.97
N ALA A 101 -5.51 2.61 8.22
CA ALA A 101 -6.55 3.56 8.54
C ALA A 101 -7.91 2.90 8.41
N GLN A 102 -8.88 3.34 9.19
CA GLN A 102 -10.27 2.98 9.01
C GLN A 102 -11.05 4.22 8.60
N SER A 103 -11.91 4.06 7.60
CA SER A 103 -12.79 5.09 7.10
C SER A 103 -14.22 4.57 7.10
N THR A 104 -15.17 5.42 7.43
CA THR A 104 -16.59 5.12 7.27
C THR A 104 -17.13 6.07 6.22
N VAL A 105 -17.55 5.52 5.08
CA VAL A 105 -17.97 6.31 3.91
C VAL A 105 -19.47 6.15 3.68
N GLY A 106 -20.18 7.27 3.55
CA GLY A 106 -21.58 7.36 3.11
C GLY A 106 -22.65 7.23 4.20
N VAL A 107 -23.89 7.59 3.82
CA VAL A 107 -25.09 7.46 4.67
C VAL A 107 -25.51 5.98 4.68
N GLY A 108 -25.22 5.28 5.77
CA GLY A 108 -25.41 3.82 5.88
C GLY A 108 -24.12 3.00 6.06
N ALA A 109 -23.05 3.66 6.52
CA ALA A 109 -21.83 3.10 7.12
C ALA A 109 -21.21 1.92 6.37
N THR A 110 -20.65 2.17 5.19
CA THR A 110 -19.63 1.25 4.64
C THR A 110 -18.36 1.48 5.43
N THR A 111 -17.89 0.45 6.13
CA THR A 111 -16.61 0.50 6.84
C THR A 111 -15.54 0.00 5.88
N GLU A 112 -14.53 0.83 5.68
CA GLU A 112 -13.35 0.55 4.87
C GLU A 112 -12.13 0.48 5.77
N THR A 113 -11.34 -0.59 5.64
CA THR A 113 -10.01 -0.69 6.21
C THR A 113 -9.00 -0.50 5.10
N ILE A 114 -8.17 0.53 5.22
CA ILE A 114 -7.17 0.94 4.24
C ILE A 114 -5.80 0.58 4.78
N TYR A 115 -5.08 -0.26 4.07
CA TYR A 115 -3.70 -0.64 4.35
C TYR A 115 -2.79 0.00 3.30
N LEU A 116 -1.79 0.77 3.76
CA LEU A 116 -0.75 1.32 2.90
C LEU A 116 0.51 0.48 3.03
N LEU A 117 1.02 0.00 1.91
CA LEU A 117 2.21 -0.82 1.82
C LEU A 117 3.29 -0.11 1.01
N GLU A 118 4.55 -0.22 1.42
CA GLU A 118 5.72 0.23 0.67
C GLU A 118 6.52 -0.97 0.17
N LYS A 119 7.21 -0.81 -0.96
CA LYS A 119 8.17 -1.82 -1.40
C LYS A 119 9.40 -1.81 -0.47
N ARG A 120 9.77 -2.99 0.04
CA ARG A 120 10.94 -3.20 0.88
C ARG A 120 12.24 -3.09 0.10
#